data_AF-A0A914LPK7-F1
#
_entry.id   AF-A0A914LPK7-F1
#
_cell.length_a   1.000
_cell.length_b   1.000
_cell.length_c   1.000
_cell.angle_alpha   90.00
_cell.angle_beta   90.00
_cell.angle_gamma   90.00
#
_symmetry.space_group_name_H-M   'P 1'
#
loop_
_entity.id
_entity.type
_entity.pdbx_description
1 polymer ?
#
loop_
_entity_poly.entity_id
_entity_poly.type
_entity_poly.pdbx_seq_one_letter_code
_entity_poly.pdbx_strand_id
1 'polypeptide(L)' 'MKLFISHCGANSLLEAMYAGVPLICLPAAGDQPYNSAIVENLEIGVWVQRENMVTEIGGAMDLVLNDE' A
#
# COMPACT_ATOMS: atom_id res chain seq x y z
N MET A 1 2.97 -13.42 5.67
CA MET A 1 2.58 -12.02 5.98
C MET A 1 1.22 -11.79 5.33
N LYS A 2 0.25 -11.16 6.00
CA LYS A 2 -1.11 -10.97 5.46
C LYS A 2 -1.34 -9.61 4.81
N LEU A 3 -0.53 -8.62 5.19
CA LEU A 3 -0.58 -7.24 4.72
C LEU A 3 0.82 -6.65 4.87
N PHE A 4 1.23 -5.80 3.94
CA PHE A 4 2.49 -5.06 4.02
C PHE A 4 2.26 -3.55 3.95
N ILE A 5 2.59 -2.85 5.04
CA ILE A 5 2.60 -1.39 5.06
C ILE A 5 3.99 -0.93 4.63
N SER A 6 4.08 -0.17 3.54
CA SER A 6 5.34 0.20 2.92
C SER A 6 5.31 1.65 2.42
N HIS A 7 6.48 2.25 2.25
CA HIS A 7 6.59 3.51 1.53
C HIS A 7 6.47 3.33 0.00
N CYS A 8 6.26 2.11 -0.48
CA CYS A 8 6.08 1.76 -1.90
C CYS A 8 7.26 2.18 -2.80
N GLY A 9 8.49 2.05 -2.29
CA GLY A 9 9.68 2.02 -3.15
C GLY A 9 9.71 0.77 -4.03
N ALA A 10 10.32 0.87 -5.22
CA ALA A 10 10.25 -0.14 -6.26
C ALA A 10 10.64 -1.58 -5.80
N ASN A 11 11.67 -1.73 -4.98
CA ASN A 11 12.12 -3.05 -4.50
C ASN A 11 11.05 -3.70 -3.60
N SER A 12 10.57 -2.98 -2.60
CA SER A 12 9.56 -3.49 -1.67
C SER A 12 8.21 -3.73 -2.35
N LEU A 13 7.87 -2.93 -3.37
CA LEU A 13 6.70 -3.18 -4.23
C LEU A 13 6.85 -4.53 -4.95
N LEU A 14 7.99 -4.77 -5.61
CA LEU A 14 8.26 -6.03 -6.31
C LEU A 14 8.22 -7.24 -5.37
N GLU A 15 8.80 -7.12 -4.17
CA GLU A 15 8.75 -8.18 -3.15
C GLU A 15 7.32 -8.50 -2.70
N ALA A 16 6.50 -7.46 -2.48
CA ALA A 16 5.10 -7.61 -2.09
C ALA A 16 4.28 -8.31 -3.18
N MET A 17 4.43 -7.85 -4.43
CA MET A 17 3.77 -8.43 -5.60
C MET A 17 4.18 -9.88 -5.80
N TYR A 18 5.47 -10.18 -5.72
CA TYR A 18 5.98 -11.55 -5.85
C TYR A 18 5.43 -12.48 -4.76
N ALA A 19 5.30 -11.97 -3.53
CA ALA A 19 4.76 -12.73 -2.41
C ALA A 19 3.22 -12.82 -2.41
N GLY A 20 2.53 -12.11 -3.30
CA GLY A 20 1.06 -12.02 -3.32
C GLY A 20 0.50 -11.39 -2.04
N VAL A 21 1.23 -10.43 -1.45
CA VAL A 21 0.82 -9.74 -0.22
C VAL A 21 0.31 -8.35 -0.58
N PRO A 22 -0.92 -7.98 -0.16
CA PRO A 22 -1.46 -6.67 -0.50
C PRO A 22 -0.78 -5.55 0.29
N LEU A 23 -0.87 -4.34 -0.26
CA LEU A 23 -0.10 -3.17 0.21
C LEU A 23 -0.97 -2.09 0.84
N ILE A 24 -0.45 -1.45 1.89
CA ILE A 24 -0.84 -0.08 2.26
C ILE A 24 0.37 0.80 1.99
N CYS A 25 0.24 1.72 1.03
CA CYS A 25 1.29 2.64 0.64
C CYS A 25 1.26 3.93 1.47
N LEU A 26 2.43 4.30 2.00
CA LEU A 26 2.71 5.52 2.75
C LEU A 26 3.92 6.24 2.12
N PRO A 27 3.79 6.78 0.89
CA PRO A 27 4.92 7.35 0.17
C PRO A 27 5.47 8.59 0.86
N ALA A 28 6.80 8.76 0.78
CA ALA A 28 7.51 9.91 1.31
C ALA A 28 8.07 10.82 0.19
N ALA A 29 8.77 10.27 -0.80
CA ALA A 29 9.40 11.06 -1.87
C ALA A 29 9.80 10.21 -3.09
N GLY A 30 10.24 10.87 -4.16
CA GLY A 30 10.81 10.21 -5.34
C GLY A 30 9.76 9.48 -6.18
N ASP A 31 10.03 8.22 -6.50
CA ASP A 31 9.16 7.33 -7.28
C ASP A 31 7.95 6.80 -6.47
N GLN A 32 7.99 6.94 -5.15
CA GLN A 32 7.03 6.34 -4.23
C GLN A 32 5.57 6.74 -4.47
N PRO A 33 5.22 8.03 -4.73
CA PRO A 33 3.83 8.39 -5.05
C PRO A 33 3.33 7.76 -6.35
N TYR A 34 4.20 7.67 -7.37
CA TYR A 34 3.86 7.04 -8.64
C TYR A 34 3.62 5.54 -8.48
N ASN A 35 4.49 4.86 -7.74
CA ASN A 35 4.32 3.45 -7.42
C ASN A 35 3.05 3.21 -6.59
N SER A 36 2.71 4.11 -5.66
CA SER A 36 1.49 4.03 -4.86
C SER A 36 0.23 4.17 -5.71
N ALA A 37 0.25 5.07 -6.69
CA ALA A 37 -0.84 5.18 -7.67
C ALA A 37 -0.97 3.92 -8.56
N ILE A 38 0.14 3.27 -8.91
CA ILE A 38 0.10 1.97 -9.61
C ILE A 38 -0.55 0.90 -8.74
N VAL A 39 -0.20 0.83 -7.45
CA VAL A 39 -0.78 -0.12 -6.49
C VAL A 39 -2.29 0.02 -6.43
N GLU A 40 -2.81 1.25 -6.31
CA GLU A 40 -4.25 1.51 -6.32
C GLU A 40 -4.90 1.15 -7.67
N ASN A 41 -4.30 1.58 -8.78
CA ASN A 41 -4.84 1.32 -10.12
C ASN A 41 -4.89 -0.17 -10.48
N LEU A 42 -4.02 -0.99 -9.88
CA LEU A 42 -4.01 -2.44 -10.07
C LEU A 42 -4.83 -3.19 -9.02
N GLU A 43 -5.46 -2.47 -8.09
CA GLU A 43 -6.29 -3.06 -7.02
C GLU A 43 -5.50 -4.06 -6.15
N ILE A 44 -4.19 -3.85 -5.98
CA ILE A 44 -3.30 -4.72 -5.17
C ILE A 44 -2.98 -4.11 -3.79
N GLY A 45 -3.67 -3.02 -3.44
CA GLY A 45 -3.47 -2.28 -2.20
C GLY A 45 -4.10 -0.89 -2.25
N VAL A 46 -3.86 -0.11 -1.21
CA VAL A 46 -4.39 1.26 -1.07
C VAL A 46 -3.29 2.26 -0.76
N TRP A 47 -3.48 3.51 -1.17
CA TRP A 47 -2.61 4.61 -0.79
C TRP A 47 -3.26 5.45 0.30
N VAL A 48 -2.60 5.51 1.47
CA VAL A 48 -2.99 6.41 2.56
C VAL A 48 -2.07 7.64 2.55
N GLN A 49 -2.66 8.84 2.52
CA GLN A 49 -1.88 10.08 2.65
C GLN A 49 -1.29 10.16 4.06
N ARG A 50 -0.05 10.65 4.16
CA ARG A 50 0.71 10.64 5.42
C ARG A 50 0.00 11.44 6.51
N GLU A 51 -0.67 12.52 6.11
CA GLU A 51 -1.44 13.42 6.96
C GLU A 51 -2.65 12.72 7.58
N ASN A 52 -3.23 11.76 6.86
CA ASN A 52 -4.43 11.03 7.27
C ASN A 52 -4.13 9.65 7.87
N MET A 53 -2.85 9.26 7.96
CA MET A 53 -2.44 7.93 8.42
C MET A 53 -3.13 7.52 9.72
N VAL A 54 -3.12 8.39 10.73
CA VAL A 54 -3.68 8.08 12.05
C VAL A 54 -5.19 7.84 11.99
N THR A 55 -5.89 8.54 11.10
CA THR A 55 -7.36 8.47 10.98
C THR A 55 -7.83 7.38 10.02
N GLU A 56 -7.03 7.01 9.02
CA GLU A 56 -7.45 6.12 7.93
C GLU A 56 -6.85 4.71 8.00
N ILE A 57 -5.76 4.50 8.74
CA ILE A 57 -5.03 3.21 8.69
C ILE A 57 -5.90 2.01 9.10
N GLY A 58 -6.79 2.17 10.08
CA GLY A 58 -7.69 1.09 10.51
C GLY A 58 -8.65 0.68 9.40
N GLY A 59 -9.31 1.66 8.77
CA GLY A 59 -10.21 1.40 7.64
C GLY A 59 -9.48 0.84 6.41
N ALA A 60 -8.26 1.31 6.15
CA ALA A 60 -7.41 0.77 5.09
C ALA A 60 -7.04 -0.71 5.34
N MET A 61 -6.73 -1.07 6.59
CA MET A 61 -6.46 -2.46 6.97
C MET A 61 -7.70 -3.33 6.81
N ASP A 62 -8.87 -2.84 7.23
CA ASP A 62 -10.13 -3.59 7.11
C ASP A 62 -10.52 -3.80 5.66
N LEU A 63 -10.34 -2.79 4.80
CA LEU A 63 -10.60 -2.90 3.37
C LEU A 63 -9.69 -3.95 2.71
N VAL A 64 -8.38 -3.92 3.01
CA VAL A 64 -7.41 -4.80 2.36
C VAL A 64 -7.44 -6.24 2.91
N LEU A 65 -7.74 -6.43 4.20
CA LEU A 65 -7.71 -7.77 4.82
C LEU A 65 -9.02 -8.54 4.70
N ASN A 66 -10.14 -7.85 4.44
CA ASN A 66 -11.46 -8.47 4.35
C ASN A 66 -12.07 -8.41 2.93
N ASP A 67 -11.29 -8.05 1.92
CA ASP A 67 -11.68 -8.24 0.52
C ASP A 67 -11.78 -9.76 0.27
N GLU A 68 -12.99 -10.26 -0.03
CA GLU A 68 -13.28 -11.67 -0.32
C GLU A 68 -12.83 -12.07 -1.74
#